data_AF-A0A512AAN7-F1
#
_entry.id   AF-A0A512AAN7-F1
#
_cell.length_a   1.000
_cell.length_b   1.000
_cell.length_c   1.000
_cell.angle_alpha   90.00
_cell.angle_beta   90.00
_cell.angle_gamma   90.00
#
_symmetry.space_group_name_H-M   'P 1'
#
loop_
_entity.id
_entity.type
_entity.pdbx_description
1 polymer ?
#
loop_
_entity_poly.entity_id
_entity_poly.type
_entity_poly.pdbx_seq_one_letter_code
_entity_poly.pdbx_strand_id
1 'polypeptide(L)'
;MEVGYGFLKSKVDNINRIMDPESVLDFRLRQYDFEFYPDIEIYNQFEDDKLVFFEANEVALLSIGFAAENKGKIYYYDKEIAPNLVEFLERLMEDDTFYYDLI
;
A
#
# COMPACT_ATOMS: atom_id res chain seq x y z
N MET A 1 14.06 10.83 -14.17
CA MET A 1 13.04 9.98 -14.81
C MET A 1 12.50 9.09 -13.72
N GLU A 2 11.26 9.34 -13.33
CA GLU A 2 10.54 8.61 -12.30
C GLU A 2 9.98 7.34 -12.95
N VAL A 3 10.65 6.21 -12.76
CA VAL A 3 10.21 4.94 -13.35
C VAL A 3 9.65 4.07 -12.24
N GLY A 4 8.38 3.69 -12.37
CA GLY A 4 7.76 2.67 -11.53
C GLY A 4 7.03 3.16 -10.27
N TYR A 5 6.87 4.48 -10.07
CA TYR A 5 6.05 5.06 -9.00
C TYR A 5 5.17 6.19 -9.54
N GLY A 6 4.19 6.62 -8.74
CA GLY A 6 3.22 7.66 -9.10
C GLY A 6 1.77 7.16 -9.13
N PHE A 7 0.89 7.98 -9.69
CA PHE A 7 -0.55 7.78 -9.65
C PHE A 7 -1.04 6.87 -10.77
N LEU A 8 -1.90 5.92 -10.41
CA LEU A 8 -2.66 5.09 -11.33
C LEU A 8 -4.06 5.68 -11.50
N LYS A 9 -4.65 5.50 -12.68
CA LYS A 9 -5.99 6.00 -12.95
C LYS A 9 -7.03 5.27 -12.07
N SER A 10 -7.87 6.04 -11.40
CA SER A 10 -9.02 5.53 -10.66
C SER A 10 -10.33 5.65 -11.45
N LYS A 11 -11.32 4.79 -11.13
CA LYS A 11 -12.73 4.93 -11.58
C LYS A 11 -13.62 5.62 -10.55
N VAL A 12 -13.17 5.72 -9.29
CA VAL A 12 -13.93 6.23 -8.13
C VAL A 12 -13.19 7.35 -7.38
N ASP A 13 -12.24 8.01 -8.04
CA ASP A 13 -11.40 9.07 -7.50
C ASP A 13 -10.50 8.64 -6.30
N ASN A 14 -10.09 7.38 -6.28
CA ASN A 14 -9.03 6.88 -5.41
C ASN A 14 -7.67 7.50 -5.75
N ILE A 15 -6.84 7.63 -4.72
CA ILE A 15 -5.46 8.12 -4.86
C ILE A 15 -4.66 7.16 -5.75
N ASN A 16 -4.75 5.85 -5.47
CA ASN A 16 -4.08 4.79 -6.22
C ASN A 16 -2.62 5.13 -6.58
N ARG A 17 -1.81 5.52 -5.58
CA ARG A 17 -0.42 5.94 -5.78
C ARG A 17 0.53 4.83 -5.36
N ILE A 18 1.38 4.41 -6.29
CA ILE A 18 2.60 3.68 -5.94
C ILE A 18 3.58 4.69 -5.34
N MET A 19 3.95 4.50 -4.08
CA MET A 19 4.82 5.41 -3.34
C MET A 19 6.24 5.34 -3.90
N ASP A 20 6.88 6.50 -4.05
CA ASP A 20 8.30 6.59 -4.34
C ASP A 20 9.14 6.20 -3.09
N PRO A 21 10.43 5.89 -3.26
CA PRO A 21 11.28 5.47 -2.14
C PRO A 21 11.39 6.47 -0.98
N GLU A 22 11.28 7.78 -1.26
CA GLU A 22 11.34 8.83 -0.22
C GLU A 22 10.07 8.79 0.62
N SER A 23 8.90 8.72 -0.02
CA SER A 23 7.62 8.58 0.68
C SER A 23 7.55 7.29 1.51
N VAL A 24 8.11 6.18 1.03
CA VAL A 24 8.18 4.93 1.80
C VAL A 24 9.08 5.09 3.04
N LEU A 25 10.20 5.80 2.91
CA LEU A 25 11.09 6.12 4.02
C LEU A 25 10.40 7.04 5.04
N ASP A 26 9.75 8.09 4.56
CA ASP A 26 9.05 9.07 5.39
C ASP A 26 7.91 8.42 6.16
N PHE A 27 7.15 7.52 5.51
CA PHE A 27 6.18 6.68 6.20
C PHE A 27 6.86 5.91 7.33
N ARG A 28 7.94 5.17 7.03
CA ARG A 28 8.63 4.33 8.02
C ARG A 28 9.20 5.12 9.20
N LEU A 29 9.62 6.35 8.98
CA LEU A 29 10.17 7.22 10.02
C LEU A 29 9.12 8.09 10.71
N ARG A 30 7.86 8.06 10.25
CA ARG A 30 6.76 8.92 10.72
C ARG A 30 7.10 10.41 10.57
N GLN A 31 7.58 10.80 9.40
CA GLN A 31 8.03 12.16 9.11
C GLN A 31 7.16 12.83 8.04
N TYR A 32 7.19 14.16 8.04
CA TYR A 32 6.51 15.02 7.07
C TYR A 32 5.01 14.70 6.97
N ASP A 33 4.54 14.28 5.81
CA ASP A 33 3.13 13.96 5.55
C ASP A 33 2.60 12.83 6.44
N PHE A 34 3.49 12.02 7.04
CA PHE A 34 3.14 10.89 7.90
C PHE A 34 3.22 11.17 9.40
N GLU A 35 3.66 12.36 9.82
CA GLU A 35 3.78 12.72 11.26
C GLU A 35 2.40 12.71 11.96
N PHE A 36 1.35 13.12 11.25
CA PHE A 36 -0.01 13.22 11.79
C PHE A 36 -0.99 12.27 11.09
N TYR A 37 -0.49 11.25 10.41
CA TYR A 37 -1.35 10.30 9.70
C TYR A 37 -2.21 9.52 10.71
N PRO A 38 -3.55 9.56 10.58
CA PRO A 38 -4.45 8.89 11.52
C PRO A 38 -4.16 7.39 11.62
N ASP A 39 -4.17 6.87 12.85
CA ASP A 39 -4.04 5.44 13.13
C ASP A 39 -2.79 4.76 12.52
N ILE A 40 -1.74 5.54 12.22
CA ILE A 40 -0.50 5.02 11.60
C ILE A 40 0.20 3.97 12.47
N GLU A 41 -0.01 4.01 13.78
CA GLU A 41 0.50 3.04 14.76
C GLU A 41 0.00 1.61 14.49
N ILE A 42 -1.12 1.43 13.78
CA ILE A 42 -1.62 0.10 13.38
C ILE A 42 -0.59 -0.64 12.51
N TYR A 43 0.22 0.09 11.74
CA TYR A 43 1.22 -0.51 10.85
C TYR A 43 2.45 -1.02 11.58
N ASN A 44 2.73 -0.58 12.81
CA ASN A 44 3.89 -1.02 13.59
C ASN A 44 3.96 -2.55 13.73
N GLN A 45 2.80 -3.22 13.82
CA GLN A 45 2.73 -4.67 13.98
C GLN A 45 3.07 -5.47 12.70
N PHE A 46 3.16 -4.80 11.55
CA PHE A 46 3.41 -5.42 10.24
C PHE A 46 4.76 -5.04 9.63
N GLU A 47 5.48 -4.12 10.27
CA GLU A 47 6.67 -3.51 9.71
C GLU A 47 7.92 -4.41 9.72
N ASP A 48 7.91 -5.48 10.50
CA ASP A 48 9.01 -6.45 10.57
C ASP A 48 9.13 -7.31 9.30
N ASP A 49 8.01 -7.55 8.61
CA ASP A 49 7.95 -8.46 7.46
C ASP A 49 7.26 -7.86 6.21
N LYS A 50 6.71 -6.64 6.32
CA LYS A 50 6.03 -5.91 5.23
C LYS A 50 6.46 -4.46 5.14
N LEU A 51 6.37 -3.93 3.93
CA LEU A 51 6.68 -2.54 3.58
C LEU A 51 5.43 -1.88 3.01
N VAL A 52 5.00 -0.76 3.57
CA VAL A 52 3.95 0.07 2.95
C VAL A 52 4.51 0.66 1.65
N PHE A 53 3.75 0.52 0.56
CA PHE A 53 4.21 0.91 -0.78
C PHE A 53 3.13 1.57 -1.64
N PHE A 54 1.87 1.57 -1.18
CA PHE A 54 0.75 2.02 -1.98
C PHE A 54 -0.26 2.79 -1.13
N GLU A 55 -0.56 4.02 -1.56
CA GLU A 55 -1.65 4.85 -1.03
C GLU A 55 -2.91 4.58 -1.85
N ALA A 56 -3.84 3.82 -1.27
CA ALA A 56 -5.05 3.40 -1.97
C ALA A 56 -6.05 4.56 -2.03
N ASN A 57 -6.35 5.15 -0.88
CA ASN A 57 -7.21 6.31 -0.72
C ASN A 57 -6.76 7.13 0.52
N GLU A 58 -7.59 8.08 0.97
CA GLU A 58 -7.26 8.99 2.09
C GLU A 58 -6.93 8.26 3.40
N VAL A 59 -7.43 7.04 3.61
CA VAL A 59 -7.38 6.33 4.90
C VAL A 59 -6.75 4.94 4.81
N ALA A 60 -6.46 4.44 3.61
CA ALA A 60 -5.99 3.07 3.39
C ALA A 60 -4.61 3.05 2.72
N LEU A 61 -3.64 2.46 3.43
CA LEU A 61 -2.32 2.13 2.89
C LEU A 61 -2.15 0.62 2.79
N LEU A 62 -1.57 0.16 1.69
CA LEU A 62 -1.31 -1.26 1.43
C LEU A 62 0.18 -1.57 1.55
N SER A 63 0.47 -2.81 1.95
CA SER A 63 1.84 -3.27 2.17
C SER A 63 2.20 -4.47 1.32
N ILE A 64 3.49 -4.61 1.00
CA ILE A 64 4.08 -5.73 0.29
C ILE A 64 5.00 -6.51 1.22
N GLY A 65 4.86 -7.83 1.24
CA GLY A 65 5.71 -8.71 2.03
C GLY A 65 7.12 -8.85 1.46
N PHE A 66 8.15 -8.84 2.32
CA PHE A 66 9.55 -9.04 1.93
C PHE A 66 10.25 -10.21 2.62
N ALA A 67 9.63 -10.84 3.63
CA ALA A 67 10.12 -12.05 4.28
C ALA A 67 9.94 -13.29 3.38
N ALA A 68 10.65 -14.39 3.68
CA ALA A 68 10.70 -15.56 2.81
C ALA A 68 9.30 -16.18 2.56
N GLU A 69 8.47 -16.18 3.60
CA GLU A 69 7.13 -16.76 3.66
C GLU A 69 6.04 -15.88 3.00
N ASN A 70 6.30 -14.58 2.88
CA ASN A 70 5.31 -13.60 2.43
C ASN A 70 5.75 -12.80 1.19
N LYS A 71 6.92 -13.12 0.63
CA LYS A 71 7.59 -12.34 -0.41
C LYS A 71 6.67 -12.04 -1.59
N GLY A 72 6.48 -10.74 -1.85
CA GLY A 72 5.71 -10.24 -2.99
C GLY A 72 4.20 -10.18 -2.78
N LYS A 73 3.66 -10.81 -1.72
CA LYS A 73 2.23 -10.76 -1.41
C LYS A 73 1.80 -9.35 -0.98
N ILE A 74 0.59 -8.97 -1.35
CA ILE A 74 0.01 -7.65 -1.06
C ILE A 74 -1.02 -7.79 0.05
N TYR A 75 -0.98 -6.86 1.00
CA TYR A 75 -1.82 -6.89 2.20
C TYR A 75 -2.54 -5.58 2.42
N TYR A 76 -3.77 -5.69 2.90
CA TYR A 76 -4.47 -4.65 3.63
C TYR A 76 -4.43 -5.03 5.11
N TYR A 77 -3.61 -4.34 5.90
CA TYR A 77 -3.23 -4.76 7.26
C TYR A 77 -2.68 -6.20 7.31
N ASP A 78 -3.35 -7.12 8.00
CA ASP A 78 -2.99 -8.54 8.09
C ASP A 78 -3.64 -9.40 6.99
N LYS A 79 -4.60 -8.85 6.25
CA LYS A 79 -5.33 -9.56 5.20
C LYS A 79 -4.55 -9.59 3.90
N GLU A 80 -4.16 -10.78 3.44
CA GLU A 80 -3.65 -10.97 2.08
C GLU A 80 -4.78 -10.67 1.07
N ILE A 81 -4.54 -9.71 0.16
CA ILE A 81 -5.51 -9.29 -0.86
C ILE A 81 -5.07 -9.67 -2.28
N ALA A 82 -3.77 -9.93 -2.49
CA ALA A 82 -3.25 -10.47 -3.73
C ALA A 82 -1.92 -11.22 -3.48
N PRO A 83 -1.63 -12.30 -4.22
CA PRO A 83 -0.43 -13.10 -4.00
C PRO A 83 0.84 -12.48 -4.58
N ASN A 84 0.71 -11.48 -5.47
CA ASN A 84 1.83 -10.76 -6.08
C ASN A 84 1.39 -9.39 -6.62
N LEU A 85 2.37 -8.55 -6.99
CA LEU A 85 2.12 -7.21 -7.54
C LEU A 85 1.35 -7.25 -8.86
N VAL A 86 1.57 -8.24 -9.73
CA VAL A 86 0.88 -8.33 -11.03
C VAL A 86 -0.60 -8.55 -10.81
N GLU A 87 -0.98 -9.55 -10.01
CA GLU A 87 -2.39 -9.83 -9.70
C GLU A 87 -3.05 -8.67 -8.95
N PHE A 88 -2.32 -7.95 -8.09
CA PHE A 88 -2.83 -6.74 -7.45
C PHE A 88 -3.19 -5.66 -8.49
N LEU A 89 -2.27 -5.37 -9.42
CA LEU A 89 -2.50 -4.35 -10.44
C LEU A 89 -3.62 -4.75 -11.41
N GLU A 90 -3.71 -6.03 -11.78
CA GLU A 90 -4.81 -6.55 -12.61
C GLU A 90 -6.16 -6.36 -11.92
N ARG A 91 -6.29 -6.74 -10.64
CA ARG A 91 -7.51 -6.52 -9.85
C ARG A 91 -7.85 -5.04 -9.73
N LEU A 92 -6.87 -4.20 -9.43
CA LEU A 92 -7.04 -2.75 -9.34
C LEU A 92 -7.54 -2.13 -10.65
N MET A 93 -7.07 -2.63 -11.81
CA MET A 93 -7.54 -2.19 -13.12
C MET A 93 -8.99 -2.60 -13.41
N GLU A 94 -9.40 -3.78 -12.94
CA GLU A 94 -10.77 -4.28 -13.06
C GLU A 94 -11.73 -3.51 -12.14
N ASP A 95 -11.39 -3.41 -10.85
CA ASP A 95 -12.17 -2.77 -9.80
C ASP A 95 -11.22 -2.21 -8.74
N ASP A 96 -11.08 -0.90 -8.62
CA ASP A 96 -10.19 -0.25 -7.65
C ASP A 96 -10.79 -0.12 -6.24
N THR A 97 -11.94 -0.78 -5.98
CA THR A 97 -12.62 -0.87 -4.69
C THR A 97 -12.65 -2.28 -4.10
N PHE A 98 -12.01 -3.26 -4.75
CA PHE A 98 -12.11 -4.70 -4.43
C PHE A 98 -11.72 -5.09 -2.98
N TYR A 99 -11.07 -4.19 -2.24
CA TYR A 99 -10.63 -4.37 -0.85
C TYR A 99 -11.47 -3.60 0.19
N TYR A 100 -12.51 -2.85 -0.23
CA TYR A 100 -13.28 -1.98 0.66
C TYR A 100 -14.05 -2.74 1.73
N ASP A 101 -14.63 -3.87 1.36
CA ASP A 101 -15.45 -4.68 2.27
C ASP A 101 -14.62 -5.63 3.16
N LEU A 102 -13.29 -5.47 3.20
CA LEU A 102 -12.40 -6.38 3.92
C LEU A 102 -12.24 -6.08 5.41
N ILE A 103 -12.98 -5.12 5.97
CA ILE A 103 -12.93 -4.71 7.38
C ILE A 103 -14.32 -4.40 7.92
#